data_AF-A0A4Q9W081-F1
#
_entry.id   AF-A0A4Q9W081-F1
#
_cell.length_a   1.000
_cell.length_b   1.000
_cell.length_c   1.000
_cell.angle_alpha   90.00
_cell.angle_beta   90.00
_cell.angle_gamma   90.00
#
_symmetry.space_group_name_H-M   'P 1'
#
loop_
_entity.id
_entity.type
_entity.pdbx_description
1 polymer ?
#
loop_
_entity_poly.entity_id
_entity_poly.type
_entity_poly.pdbx_seq_one_letter_code
_entity_poly.pdbx_strand_id
1 'polypeptide(L)'
;LYQRIDPNRTAQSLHMDAIKDPIKAILLNIKSEEFATITNTLETESNGIELIHHYNESYIDVTAQGIDKHTTIQYILGAEVDYIAFGNDHNDIHMLNNATHGYFVSNANVEYQSFLKNPNIEVINNTNEAICNVLD
;
A
#
# COMPACT_ATOMS: atom_id res chain seq x y z
N LEU A 1 -5.83 12.91 -3.19
CA LEU A 1 -5.26 11.91 -4.10
C LEU A 1 -4.31 12.50 -5.15
N TYR A 2 -4.78 13.33 -6.09
CA TYR A 2 -4.00 13.79 -7.25
C TYR A 2 -2.63 14.42 -6.96
N GLN A 3 -2.51 15.21 -5.88
CA GLN A 3 -1.24 15.83 -5.49
C GLN A 3 -0.19 14.81 -5.01
N ARG A 4 -0.60 13.59 -4.64
CA ARG A 4 0.29 12.51 -4.19
C ARG A 4 0.75 11.60 -5.33
N ILE A 5 0.05 11.58 -6.46
CA ILE A 5 0.32 10.65 -7.58
C ILE A 5 1.52 11.11 -8.41
N ASP A 6 1.55 12.40 -8.77
CA ASP A 6 2.64 12.98 -9.57
C ASP A 6 3.06 14.35 -9.01
N PRO A 7 3.61 14.38 -7.78
CA PRO A 7 3.99 15.63 -7.13
C PRO A 7 5.05 16.40 -7.93
N ASN A 8 5.89 15.69 -8.68
CA ASN A 8 6.98 16.25 -9.47
C ASN A 8 6.57 16.60 -10.91
N ARG A 9 5.31 16.37 -11.30
CA ARG A 9 4.78 16.64 -12.65
C ARG A 9 5.59 15.98 -13.77
N THR A 10 6.00 14.74 -13.53
CA THR A 10 6.81 13.92 -14.45
C THR A 10 5.98 12.97 -15.30
N ALA A 11 4.68 12.83 -15.02
CA ALA A 11 3.80 11.94 -15.76
C ALA A 11 3.65 12.37 -17.23
N GLN A 12 3.51 11.37 -18.10
CA GLN A 12 3.28 11.57 -19.53
C GLN A 12 1.99 10.88 -19.93
N SER A 13 1.25 11.52 -20.83
CA SER A 13 0.11 10.87 -21.48
C SER A 13 0.65 9.96 -22.57
N LEU A 14 0.46 8.65 -22.40
CA LEU A 14 0.89 7.62 -23.34
C LEU A 14 -0.32 6.91 -23.93
N HIS A 15 -0.19 6.47 -25.18
CA HIS A 15 -1.13 5.51 -25.75
C HIS A 15 -1.02 4.17 -25.01
N MET A 16 -2.12 3.42 -24.88
CA MET A 16 -2.12 2.15 -24.14
C MET A 16 -1.06 1.16 -24.67
N ASP A 17 -0.92 1.07 -25.99
CA ASP A 17 0.07 0.18 -26.63
C ASP A 17 1.53 0.54 -26.32
N ALA A 18 1.79 1.77 -25.87
CA ALA A 18 3.13 2.22 -25.49
C ALA A 18 3.48 1.83 -24.04
N ILE A 19 2.51 1.43 -23.23
CA ILE A 19 2.73 0.96 -21.86
C ILE A 19 3.17 -0.51 -21.93
N LYS A 20 4.42 -0.79 -21.56
CA LYS A 20 5.00 -2.15 -21.51
C LYS A 20 5.36 -2.47 -20.07
N ASP A 21 4.97 -3.66 -19.63
CA ASP A 21 5.30 -4.24 -18.32
C ASP A 21 5.15 -3.26 -17.13
N PRO A 22 3.95 -2.68 -16.93
CA PRO A 22 3.74 -1.75 -15.82
C PRO A 22 3.90 -2.48 -14.47
N ILE A 23 4.59 -1.84 -13.52
CA ILE A 23 4.81 -2.40 -12.17
C ILE A 23 3.54 -2.31 -11.31
N LYS A 24 2.79 -1.21 -11.46
CA LYS A 24 1.51 -0.94 -10.78
C LYS A 24 0.64 -0.09 -11.70
N ALA A 25 -0.67 -0.27 -11.65
CA ALA A 25 -1.65 0.64 -12.24
C ALA A 25 -2.61 1.17 -11.17
N ILE A 26 -3.13 2.38 -11.38
CA ILE A 26 -4.16 2.98 -10.53
C ILE A 26 -5.29 3.45 -11.45
N LEU A 27 -6.48 2.90 -11.26
CA LEU A 27 -7.67 3.28 -12.00
C LEU A 27 -8.43 4.34 -11.20
N LEU A 28 -8.48 5.56 -11.72
CA LEU A 28 -9.00 6.75 -11.02
C LEU A 28 -10.40 7.13 -11.50
N ASN A 29 -11.14 7.86 -10.67
CA ASN A 29 -12.49 8.40 -10.97
C ASN A 29 -13.50 7.33 -11.37
N ILE A 30 -13.42 6.16 -10.75
CA ILE A 30 -14.38 5.09 -10.98
C ILE A 30 -15.71 5.48 -10.35
N LYS A 31 -16.78 5.48 -11.14
CA LYS A 31 -18.11 5.70 -10.59
C LYS A 31 -18.53 4.52 -9.72
N SER A 32 -19.26 4.80 -8.64
CA SER A 32 -19.65 3.78 -7.67
C SER A 32 -20.39 2.60 -8.31
N GLU A 33 -21.23 2.86 -9.32
CA GLU A 33 -21.97 1.84 -10.06
C GLU A 33 -21.11 1.00 -11.01
N GLU A 34 -19.92 1.50 -11.42
CA GLU A 34 -19.01 0.81 -12.33
C GLU A 34 -17.99 -0.06 -11.59
N PHE A 35 -17.81 0.17 -10.29
CA PHE A 35 -16.74 -0.42 -9.49
C PHE A 35 -16.78 -1.95 -9.46
N ALA A 36 -17.96 -2.53 -9.25
CA ALA A 36 -18.15 -3.98 -9.25
C ALA A 36 -17.88 -4.58 -10.64
N THR A 37 -18.33 -3.92 -11.71
CA THR A 37 -18.13 -4.39 -13.08
C THR A 37 -16.65 -4.37 -13.47
N ILE A 38 -15.93 -3.29 -13.14
CA ILE A 38 -14.50 -3.15 -13.41
C ILE A 38 -13.71 -4.20 -12.62
N THR A 39 -14.00 -4.34 -11.33
CA THR A 39 -13.35 -5.33 -10.45
C THR A 39 -13.53 -6.74 -11.01
N ASN A 40 -14.79 -7.15 -11.27
CA ASN A 40 -15.07 -8.47 -11.81
C ASN A 40 -14.34 -8.71 -13.13
N THR A 41 -14.33 -7.72 -14.03
CA THR A 41 -13.64 -7.86 -15.33
C THR A 41 -12.14 -8.06 -15.14
N LEU A 42 -11.50 -7.29 -14.26
CA LEU A 42 -10.07 -7.42 -13.98
C LEU A 42 -9.74 -8.79 -13.38
N GLU A 43 -10.55 -9.26 -12.43
CA GLU A 43 -10.38 -10.56 -11.78
C GLU A 43 -10.62 -11.74 -12.73
N THR A 44 -11.57 -11.64 -13.66
CA THR A 44 -11.88 -12.74 -14.59
C THR A 44 -10.95 -12.80 -15.80
N GLU A 45 -10.50 -11.64 -16.29
CA GLU A 45 -9.72 -11.53 -17.52
C GLU A 45 -8.20 -11.44 -17.29
N SER A 46 -7.76 -11.29 -16.04
CA SER A 46 -6.33 -11.16 -15.70
C SER A 46 -5.86 -12.26 -14.75
N ASN A 47 -4.62 -12.71 -14.93
CA ASN A 47 -3.96 -13.63 -14.02
C ASN A 47 -2.83 -12.91 -13.28
N GLY A 48 -2.63 -13.25 -12.01
CA GLY A 48 -1.48 -12.78 -11.23
C GLY A 48 -1.56 -11.30 -10.83
N ILE A 49 -2.77 -10.75 -10.71
CA ILE A 49 -2.99 -9.41 -10.16
C ILE A 49 -3.67 -9.48 -8.80
N GLU A 50 -3.51 -8.43 -8.01
CA GLU A 50 -4.21 -8.16 -6.76
C GLU A 50 -4.84 -6.77 -6.85
N LEU A 51 -6.07 -6.66 -6.37
CA LEU A 51 -6.86 -5.43 -6.41
C LEU A 51 -7.04 -4.88 -4.99
N ILE A 52 -6.67 -3.61 -4.79
CA ILE A 52 -6.96 -2.90 -3.54
C ILE A 52 -8.03 -1.85 -3.84
N HIS A 53 -9.19 -2.03 -3.22
CA HIS A 53 -10.38 -1.24 -3.48
C HIS A 53 -10.48 -0.04 -2.54
N HIS A 54 -10.55 1.17 -3.11
CA HIS A 54 -10.74 2.41 -2.36
C HIS A 54 -12.07 3.04 -2.74
N TYR A 55 -13.18 2.39 -2.35
CA TYR A 55 -14.54 2.81 -2.71
C TYR A 55 -14.85 4.27 -2.37
N ASN A 56 -14.48 4.71 -1.17
CA ASN A 56 -14.73 6.07 -0.69
C ASN A 56 -13.93 7.13 -1.46
N GLU A 57 -12.82 6.72 -2.06
CA GLU A 57 -11.90 7.61 -2.79
C GLU A 57 -12.02 7.43 -4.31
N SER A 58 -12.92 6.55 -4.76
CA SER A 58 -13.24 6.28 -6.17
C SER A 58 -12.05 5.82 -7.02
N TYR A 59 -11.19 4.96 -6.48
CA TYR A 59 -10.11 4.33 -7.25
C TYR A 59 -9.83 2.87 -6.87
N ILE A 60 -9.11 2.17 -7.75
CA ILE A 60 -8.59 0.82 -7.55
C ILE A 60 -7.09 0.84 -7.81
N ASP A 61 -6.31 0.30 -6.88
CA ASP A 61 -4.92 -0.06 -7.13
C ASP A 61 -4.87 -1.47 -7.73
N VAL A 62 -4.07 -1.65 -8.77
CA VAL A 62 -3.80 -2.93 -9.42
C VAL A 62 -2.31 -3.23 -9.28
N THR A 63 -1.99 -4.28 -8.52
CA THR A 63 -0.62 -4.74 -8.27
C THR A 63 -0.44 -6.18 -8.73
N ALA A 64 0.81 -6.62 -8.88
CA ALA A 64 1.09 -8.04 -9.07
C ALA A 64 0.74 -8.83 -7.79
N GLN A 65 0.17 -10.01 -7.96
CA GLN A 65 -0.24 -10.87 -6.86
C GLN A 65 0.97 -11.31 -6.02
N GLY A 66 0.84 -11.24 -4.70
CA GLY A 66 1.89 -11.67 -3.78
C GLY A 66 3.11 -10.75 -3.75
N ILE A 67 2.98 -9.53 -4.30
CA ILE A 67 4.00 -8.48 -4.19
C ILE A 67 3.55 -7.44 -3.18
N ASP A 68 4.23 -7.40 -2.04
CA ASP A 68 4.06 -6.38 -1.01
C ASP A 68 5.40 -6.08 -0.30
N LYS A 69 5.36 -5.19 0.70
CA LYS A 69 6.56 -4.78 1.45
C LYS A 69 7.20 -5.94 2.22
N HIS A 70 6.42 -6.87 2.76
CA HIS A 70 6.94 -8.00 3.54
C HIS A 70 7.65 -9.02 2.63
N THR A 71 6.98 -9.44 1.57
CA THR A 71 7.53 -10.36 0.56
C THR A 71 8.77 -9.78 -0.12
N THR A 72 8.83 -8.46 -0.30
CA THR A 72 10.04 -7.77 -0.77
C THR A 72 11.21 -7.91 0.22
N ILE A 73 10.97 -7.73 1.51
CA ILE A 73 11.99 -7.92 2.56
C ILE A 73 12.50 -9.36 2.55
N GLN A 74 11.57 -10.34 2.51
CA GLN A 74 11.93 -11.76 2.45
C GLN A 74 12.78 -12.09 1.22
N TYR A 75 12.46 -11.50 0.07
CA TYR A 75 13.21 -11.69 -1.16
C TYR A 75 14.63 -11.11 -1.08
N ILE A 76 14.80 -9.91 -0.51
CA ILE A 76 16.08 -9.20 -0.47
C ILE A 76 17.00 -9.75 0.64
N LEU A 77 16.46 -10.01 1.83
CA LEU A 77 17.23 -10.31 3.03
C LEU A 77 17.12 -11.77 3.48
N GLY A 78 16.17 -12.53 2.93
CA GLY A 78 15.89 -13.92 3.31
C GLY A 78 14.61 -14.06 4.13
N ALA A 79 14.01 -15.26 4.08
CA ALA A 79 12.69 -15.53 4.67
C ALA A 79 12.65 -15.43 6.21
N GLU A 80 13.78 -15.68 6.88
CA GLU A 80 13.91 -15.76 8.34
C GLU A 80 14.65 -14.54 8.92
N VAL A 81 14.60 -13.40 8.23
CA VAL A 81 15.27 -12.17 8.69
C VAL A 81 14.47 -11.49 9.79
N ASP A 82 15.14 -11.18 10.91
CA ASP A 82 14.60 -10.28 11.93
C ASP A 82 14.75 -8.83 11.49
N TYR A 83 13.68 -8.04 11.64
CA TYR A 83 13.70 -6.62 11.30
C TYR A 83 12.73 -5.81 12.17
N ILE A 84 13.07 -4.54 12.36
CA ILE A 84 12.16 -3.53 12.91
C ILE A 84 11.53 -2.80 11.72
N ALA A 85 10.23 -2.53 11.79
CA ALA A 85 9.51 -1.87 10.70
C ALA A 85 8.68 -0.68 11.19
N PHE A 86 8.62 0.32 10.33
CA PHE A 86 7.79 1.52 10.50
C PHE A 86 6.87 1.64 9.31
N GLY A 87 5.59 1.92 9.56
CA GLY A 87 4.57 2.05 8.53
C GLY A 87 3.49 3.01 8.98
N ASN A 88 2.76 3.59 8.04
CA ASN A 88 1.79 4.65 8.34
C ASN A 88 0.46 4.45 7.60
N ASP A 89 0.33 3.37 6.84
CA ASP A 89 -0.82 3.12 5.97
C ASP A 89 -1.21 1.63 5.97
N HIS A 90 -2.34 1.31 5.37
CA HIS A 90 -2.87 -0.04 5.27
C HIS A 90 -1.88 -1.00 4.58
N ASN A 91 -1.16 -0.55 3.56
CA ASN A 91 -0.21 -1.39 2.83
C ASN A 91 1.07 -1.73 3.60
N ASP A 92 1.26 -1.16 4.80
CA ASP A 92 2.36 -1.50 5.70
C ASP A 92 2.02 -2.66 6.64
N ILE A 93 0.73 -2.95 6.85
CA ILE A 93 0.26 -3.82 7.94
C ILE A 93 0.86 -5.23 7.85
N HIS A 94 0.96 -5.80 6.65
CA HIS A 94 1.56 -7.13 6.49
C HIS A 94 3.05 -7.14 6.86
N MET A 95 3.81 -6.09 6.51
CA MET A 95 5.21 -5.93 6.91
C MET A 95 5.34 -5.73 8.43
N LEU A 96 4.49 -4.89 9.02
CA LEU A 96 4.51 -4.61 10.45
C LEU A 96 4.15 -5.84 11.30
N ASN A 97 3.21 -6.67 10.84
CA ASN A 97 2.80 -7.89 11.53
C ASN A 97 3.91 -8.94 11.60
N ASN A 98 4.82 -8.95 10.61
CA ASN A 98 5.91 -9.92 10.53
C ASN A 98 7.26 -9.34 11.00
N ALA A 99 7.29 -8.08 11.42
CA ALA A 99 8.48 -7.48 12.03
C ALA A 99 8.67 -8.01 13.45
N THR A 100 9.92 -8.12 13.89
CA THR A 100 10.25 -8.40 15.29
C THR A 100 9.65 -7.32 16.20
N HIS A 101 9.67 -6.06 15.75
CA HIS A 101 8.91 -4.95 16.33
C HIS A 101 8.33 -4.09 15.20
N GLY A 102 7.01 -3.88 15.22
CA GLY A 102 6.29 -3.05 14.27
C GLY A 102 5.80 -1.75 14.91
N TYR A 103 6.06 -0.62 14.26
CA TYR A 103 5.60 0.69 14.68
C TYR A 103 4.65 1.30 13.64
N PHE A 104 3.43 1.59 14.05
CA PHE A 104 2.49 2.35 13.24
C PHE A 104 2.63 3.85 13.53
N VAL A 105 3.12 4.59 12.55
CA VAL A 105 3.40 6.02 12.62
C VAL A 105 2.14 6.79 12.26
N SER A 106 1.54 7.46 13.25
CA SER A 106 0.22 8.08 13.12
C SER A 106 0.19 9.51 13.67
N ASN A 107 -0.89 10.23 13.36
CA ASN A 107 -1.23 11.50 13.97
C ASN A 107 -2.74 11.57 14.24
N ALA A 108 -3.21 12.63 14.89
CA ALA A 108 -4.61 12.79 15.28
C ALA A 108 -5.62 12.75 14.13
N ASN A 109 -5.18 12.91 12.88
CA ASN A 109 -6.04 12.93 11.70
C ASN A 109 -6.07 11.59 10.95
N VAL A 110 -5.30 10.60 11.37
CA VAL A 110 -5.25 9.27 10.73
C VAL A 110 -6.12 8.31 11.55
N GLU A 111 -7.22 7.86 10.97
CA GLU A 111 -8.04 6.80 11.53
C GLU A 111 -7.46 5.44 11.13
N TYR A 112 -6.78 4.78 12.06
CA TYR A 112 -6.12 3.49 11.82
C TYR A 112 -6.82 2.31 12.51
N GLN A 113 -7.74 2.59 13.44
CA GLN A 113 -8.36 1.58 14.30
C GLN A 113 -9.20 0.56 13.52
N SER A 114 -9.70 0.94 12.34
CA SER A 114 -10.50 0.07 11.47
C SER A 114 -9.68 -1.06 10.84
N PHE A 115 -8.37 -0.87 10.65
CA PHE A 115 -7.51 -1.82 9.96
C PHE A 115 -6.29 -2.31 10.76
N LEU A 116 -5.79 -1.53 11.72
CA LEU A 116 -4.71 -1.94 12.60
C LEU A 116 -5.26 -2.81 13.74
N LYS A 117 -5.29 -4.12 13.52
CA LYS A 117 -5.88 -5.10 14.46
C LYS A 117 -4.88 -5.80 15.36
N ASN A 118 -3.59 -5.76 15.02
CA ASN A 118 -2.56 -6.44 15.79
C ASN A 118 -2.14 -5.58 16.99
N PRO A 119 -2.41 -6.04 18.24
CA PRO A 119 -2.08 -5.26 19.44
C PRO A 119 -0.57 -5.18 19.70
N ASN A 120 0.26 -5.99 19.03
CA ASN A 120 1.71 -5.96 19.16
C ASN A 120 2.36 -4.88 18.29
N ILE A 121 1.59 -4.19 17.44
CA ILE A 121 2.09 -3.03 16.70
C ILE A 121 1.92 -1.80 17.61
N GLU A 122 3.03 -1.18 17.96
CA GLU A 122 3.02 0.04 18.77
C GLU A 122 2.67 1.26 17.90
N VAL A 123 1.80 2.13 18.40
CA VAL A 123 1.45 3.36 17.68
C VAL A 123 2.30 4.50 18.21
N ILE A 124 3.04 5.16 17.33
CA ILE A 124 3.90 6.30 17.65
C ILE A 124 3.50 7.54 16.87
N ASN A 125 3.90 8.71 17.37
CA ASN A 125 3.64 9.98 16.67
C ASN A 125 4.44 10.07 15.37
N ASN A 126 3.92 10.82 14.39
CA ASN A 126 4.58 11.06 13.10
C ASN A 126 5.72 12.11 13.13
N THR A 127 6.44 12.21 14.26
CA THR A 127 7.57 13.12 14.41
C THR A 127 8.89 12.36 14.30
N ASN A 128 9.94 13.04 13.83
CA ASN A 128 11.28 12.45 13.79
C ASN A 128 11.76 12.03 15.18
N GLU A 129 11.43 12.82 16.22
CA GLU A 129 11.76 12.50 17.61
C GLU A 129 11.12 11.19 18.07
N ALA A 130 9.85 10.94 17.74
CA ALA A 130 9.18 9.70 18.11
C ALA A 130 9.81 8.48 17.44
N ILE A 131 10.26 8.62 16.18
CA ILE A 131 10.99 7.55 15.47
C ILE A 131 12.35 7.31 16.14
N CYS A 132 13.10 8.37 16.48
CA CYS A 132 14.40 8.22 17.14
C CYS A 132 14.27 7.54 18.51
N ASN A 133 13.28 7.92 19.32
CA ASN A 133 13.10 7.41 20.68
C ASN A 133 12.86 5.89 20.77
N VAL A 134 12.38 5.26 19.69
CA VAL A 134 12.14 3.80 19.67
C VAL A 134 13.27 3.02 19.01
N LEU A 135 14.28 3.72 18.48
CA LEU A 135 15.48 3.13 17.89
C LEU A 135 16.69 3.13 18.84
N ASP A 136 16.68 4.02 19.83
CA ASP A 136 17.70 4.14 20.89
C ASP A 136 17.52 3.08 22.00
#